data_AF-A0A7V7WR39-F1
#
_entry.id   AF-A0A7V7WR39-F1
#
_cell.length_a   1.000
_cell.length_b   1.000
_cell.length_c   1.000
_cell.angle_alpha   90.00
_cell.angle_beta   90.00
_cell.angle_gamma   90.00
#
_symmetry.space_group_name_H-M   'P 1'
#
loop_
_entity.id
_entity.type
_entity.pdbx_description
1 polymer ?
#
loop_
_entity_poly.entity_id
_entity_poly.type
_entity_poly.pdbx_seq_one_letter_code
_entity_poly.pdbx_strand_id
1 'polypeptide(L)'
;MKRTRQAHRTRLTREAELLVRFATGLANSGSRTEDTFWEQRLSAQVEKMLKAGNEDGVVAAQEHLYNANPRASDELADALEAHCEAATLDSPEGEFRALLIAVPILAWSRFNVPTGALPGNVLQDLRVHLQAHVLAANARLALAD
;
A
#
# COMPACT_ATOMS: atom_id res chain seq x y z
N MET A 1 29.61 6.93 -28.36
CA MET A 1 29.33 7.46 -27.02
C MET A 1 27.82 7.52 -26.83
N LYS A 2 27.24 6.78 -25.87
CA LYS A 2 25.80 6.82 -25.59
C LYS A 2 25.46 8.20 -25.03
N ARG A 3 24.52 8.91 -25.67
CA ARG A 3 23.96 10.18 -25.15
C ARG A 3 23.38 9.93 -23.76
N THR A 4 23.97 10.55 -22.75
CA THR A 4 23.39 10.67 -21.41
C THR A 4 22.05 11.36 -21.58
N ARG A 5 20.94 10.65 -21.33
CA ARG A 5 19.62 11.28 -21.25
C ARG A 5 19.65 12.20 -20.03
N GLN A 6 19.71 13.49 -20.29
CA GLN A 6 19.55 14.52 -19.27
C GLN A 6 18.21 14.23 -18.57
N ALA A 7 18.23 14.01 -17.26
CA ALA A 7 17.03 13.77 -16.47
C ALA A 7 16.11 14.98 -16.67
N HIS A 8 15.05 14.77 -17.46
CA HIS A 8 13.98 15.74 -17.56
C HIS A 8 13.39 15.81 -16.15
N ARG A 9 13.54 16.93 -15.44
CA ARG A 9 12.75 17.20 -14.23
C ARG A 9 11.29 17.15 -14.69
N THR A 10 10.67 15.99 -14.59
CA THR A 10 9.28 15.78 -14.94
C THR A 10 8.49 16.66 -14.00
N ARG A 11 7.93 17.75 -14.55
CA ARG A 11 7.03 18.60 -13.79
C ARG A 11 5.87 17.70 -13.34
N LEU A 12 5.60 17.69 -12.04
CA LEU A 12 4.49 16.94 -11.48
C LEU A 12 3.21 17.34 -12.21
N THR A 13 2.34 16.34 -12.43
CA THR A 13 0.98 16.64 -12.88
C THR A 13 0.24 17.36 -11.77
N ARG A 14 -0.83 18.08 -12.12
CA ARG A 14 -1.65 18.77 -11.11
C ARG A 14 -2.18 17.82 -10.03
N GLU A 15 -2.48 16.57 -10.39
CA GLU A 15 -2.96 15.56 -9.44
C GLU A 15 -1.85 15.07 -8.49
N ALA A 16 -0.64 14.88 -9.01
CA ALA A 16 0.53 14.58 -8.20
C ALA A 16 0.93 15.74 -7.28
N GLU A 17 0.84 17.00 -7.76
CA GLU A 17 1.05 18.19 -6.93
C GLU A 17 0.05 18.27 -5.77
N LEU A 18 -1.19 17.79 -5.97
CA LEU A 18 -2.18 17.71 -4.88
C LEU A 18 -1.80 16.67 -3.82
N LEU A 19 -1.30 15.50 -4.21
CA LEU A 19 -0.76 14.52 -3.25
C LEU A 19 0.37 15.13 -2.41
N VAL A 20 1.34 15.76 -3.07
CA VAL A 20 2.46 16.46 -2.41
C VAL A 20 1.94 17.51 -1.42
N ARG A 21 0.97 18.32 -1.83
CA ARG A 21 0.38 19.36 -0.99
C ARG A 21 -0.35 18.79 0.22
N PHE A 22 -1.18 17.75 0.05
CA PHE A 22 -1.97 17.20 1.15
C PHE A 22 -1.10 16.43 2.15
N ALA A 23 -0.14 15.64 1.67
CA ALA A 23 0.82 14.96 2.54
C ALA A 23 1.70 15.96 3.30
N THR A 24 2.13 17.04 2.66
CA THR A 24 2.86 18.14 3.35
C THR A 24 1.98 18.87 4.36
N GLY A 25 0.69 19.03 4.07
CA GLY A 25 -0.27 19.60 5.03
C GLY A 25 -0.43 18.73 6.26
N LEU A 26 -0.59 17.42 6.07
CA LEU A 26 -0.69 16.42 7.13
C LEU A 26 0.58 16.38 7.99
N ALA A 27 1.75 16.30 7.38
CA ALA A 27 3.03 16.27 8.10
C ALA A 27 3.32 17.54 8.94
N ASN A 28 2.68 18.67 8.60
CA ASN A 28 2.80 19.94 9.33
C ASN A 28 1.62 20.21 10.26
N SER A 29 0.66 19.30 10.33
CA SER A 29 -0.49 19.41 11.21
C SER A 29 -0.05 19.48 12.67
N GLY A 30 -0.68 20.37 13.43
CA GLY A 30 -0.40 20.57 14.85
C GLY A 30 -1.48 20.02 15.78
N SER A 31 -2.58 19.49 15.23
CA SER A 31 -3.72 19.04 16.01
C SER A 31 -4.49 17.91 15.33
N ARG A 32 -5.18 17.11 16.15
CA ARG A 32 -6.02 15.99 15.65
C ARG A 32 -7.11 16.42 14.67
N THR A 33 -7.64 17.63 14.85
CA THR A 33 -8.66 18.17 13.92
C THR A 33 -8.05 18.49 12.56
N GLU A 34 -6.83 19.02 12.54
CA GLU A 34 -6.08 19.25 11.30
C GLU A 34 -5.65 17.94 10.65
N ASP A 35 -5.20 16.94 11.43
CA ASP A 35 -4.85 15.60 10.93
C ASP A 35 -6.04 15.01 10.17
N THR A 36 -7.20 14.94 10.82
CA THR A 36 -8.43 14.39 10.22
C THR A 36 -8.81 15.12 8.93
N PHE A 37 -8.61 16.44 8.88
CA PHE A 37 -8.91 17.25 7.70
C PHE A 37 -7.97 16.94 6.52
N TRP A 38 -6.67 16.76 6.80
CA TRP A 38 -5.67 16.47 5.77
C TRP A 38 -5.72 15.00 5.33
N GLU A 39 -5.86 14.07 6.27
CA GLU A 39 -6.03 12.64 6.02
C GLU A 39 -7.20 12.37 5.07
N GLN A 40 -8.37 12.95 5.32
CA GLN A 40 -9.53 12.77 4.44
C GLN A 40 -9.28 13.23 3.00
N ARG A 41 -8.51 14.30 2.81
CA ARG A 41 -8.19 14.83 1.47
C ARG A 41 -7.11 14.01 0.79
N LEU A 42 -6.08 13.61 1.54
CA LEU A 42 -5.02 12.76 1.05
C LEU A 42 -5.60 11.42 0.60
N SER A 43 -6.40 10.80 1.46
CA SER A 43 -7.12 9.54 1.20
C SER A 43 -7.98 9.62 -0.06
N ALA A 44 -8.84 10.64 -0.18
CA ALA A 44 -9.68 10.82 -1.37
C ALA A 44 -8.86 11.01 -2.66
N GLN A 45 -7.72 11.71 -2.59
CA GLN A 45 -6.86 11.93 -3.75
C GLN A 45 -6.08 10.67 -4.13
N VAL A 46 -5.60 9.90 -3.15
CA VAL A 46 -4.97 8.59 -3.37
C VAL A 46 -5.96 7.64 -4.04
N GLU A 47 -7.14 7.47 -3.47
CA GLU A 47 -8.19 6.62 -4.02
C GLU A 47 -8.52 6.99 -5.47
N LYS A 48 -8.65 8.29 -5.76
CA LYS A 48 -8.89 8.78 -7.11
C LYS A 48 -7.77 8.39 -8.07
N MET A 49 -6.50 8.58 -7.68
CA MET A 49 -5.36 8.28 -8.56
C MET A 49 -5.18 6.78 -8.79
N LEU A 50 -5.39 5.95 -7.77
CA LEU A 50 -5.37 4.50 -7.89
C LEU A 50 -6.48 3.98 -8.81
N LYS A 51 -7.72 4.46 -8.64
CA LYS A 51 -8.84 4.10 -9.53
C LYS A 51 -8.62 4.52 -10.98
N ALA A 52 -7.88 5.60 -11.22
CA ALA A 52 -7.52 6.06 -12.55
C ALA A 52 -6.33 5.30 -13.18
N GLY A 53 -5.68 4.40 -12.44
CA GLY A 53 -4.47 3.71 -12.89
C GLY A 53 -3.26 4.64 -13.07
N ASN A 54 -3.23 5.77 -12.37
CA ASN A 54 -2.17 6.78 -12.51
C ASN A 54 -0.96 6.49 -11.61
N GLU A 55 -0.38 5.30 -11.75
CA GLU A 55 0.75 4.83 -10.94
C GLU A 55 1.98 5.73 -11.10
N ASP A 56 2.30 6.15 -12.32
CA ASP A 56 3.43 7.04 -12.62
C ASP A 56 3.33 8.37 -11.85
N GLY A 57 2.11 8.93 -11.73
CA GLY A 57 1.87 10.15 -10.99
C GLY A 57 2.07 9.99 -9.48
N VAL A 58 1.65 8.85 -8.93
CA VAL A 58 1.85 8.52 -7.51
C VAL A 58 3.34 8.33 -7.22
N VAL A 59 4.05 7.54 -8.04
CA VAL A 59 5.48 7.29 -7.90
C VAL A 59 6.28 8.59 -7.99
N ALA A 60 5.94 9.47 -8.94
CA ALA A 60 6.59 10.77 -9.08
C ALA A 60 6.35 11.68 -7.86
N ALA A 61 5.15 11.68 -7.28
CA ALA A 61 4.86 12.43 -6.06
C ALA A 61 5.65 11.88 -4.86
N GLN A 62 5.72 10.56 -4.71
CA GLN A 62 6.49 9.90 -3.66
C GLN A 62 7.99 10.20 -3.78
N GLU A 63 8.58 10.08 -4.98
CA GLU A 63 9.99 10.40 -5.22
C GLU A 63 10.28 11.89 -4.93
N HIS A 64 9.37 12.79 -5.31
CA HIS A 64 9.52 14.21 -4.99
C HIS A 64 9.54 14.45 -3.47
N LEU A 65 8.59 13.88 -2.73
CA LEU A 65 8.51 14.03 -1.27
C LEU A 65 9.69 13.36 -0.56
N TYR A 66 10.09 12.16 -0.97
CA TYR A 66 11.23 11.45 -0.40
C TYR A 66 12.50 12.30 -0.41
N ASN A 67 12.73 13.04 -1.50
CA ASN A 67 13.88 13.91 -1.64
C ASN A 67 13.74 15.27 -0.94
N ALA A 68 12.52 15.82 -0.82
CA ALA A 68 12.30 17.20 -0.37
C ALA A 68 11.77 17.32 1.06
N ASN A 69 10.95 16.37 1.51
CA ASN A 69 10.29 16.37 2.81
C ASN A 69 10.00 14.92 3.26
N PRO A 70 10.95 14.26 3.95
CA PRO A 70 10.80 12.85 4.37
C PRO A 70 9.56 12.59 5.22
N ARG A 71 9.19 13.50 6.12
CA ARG A 71 7.99 13.34 6.97
C ARG A 71 6.72 13.26 6.11
N ALA A 72 6.58 14.15 5.13
CA ALA A 72 5.45 14.09 4.21
C ALA A 72 5.52 12.88 3.26
N SER A 73 6.72 12.38 2.96
CA SER A 73 6.88 11.14 2.22
C SER A 73 6.32 9.95 2.98
N ASP A 74 6.54 9.90 4.30
CA ASP A 74 6.00 8.86 5.17
C ASP A 74 4.46 8.95 5.21
N GLU A 75 3.88 10.15 5.39
CA GLU A 75 2.42 10.34 5.36
C GLU A 75 1.78 9.86 4.04
N LEU A 76 2.42 10.12 2.89
CA LEU A 76 1.92 9.63 1.60
C LEU A 76 2.08 8.10 1.49
N ALA A 77 3.17 7.53 2.00
CA ALA A 77 3.39 6.09 2.01
C ALA A 77 2.31 5.38 2.84
N ASP A 78 2.04 5.86 4.05
CA ASP A 78 1.04 5.29 4.95
C ASP A 78 -0.37 5.34 4.33
N ALA A 79 -0.72 6.47 3.69
CA ALA A 79 -1.99 6.59 2.99
C ALA A 79 -2.09 5.62 1.80
N LEU A 80 -1.02 5.47 1.03
CA LEU A 80 -0.99 4.51 -0.09
C LEU A 80 -1.11 3.07 0.39
N GLU A 81 -0.38 2.70 1.44
CA GLU A 81 -0.44 1.37 2.05
C GLU A 81 -1.87 1.05 2.49
N ALA A 82 -2.50 1.93 3.26
CA ALA A 82 -3.87 1.76 3.73
C ALA A 82 -4.89 1.55 2.58
N HIS A 83 -4.70 2.22 1.44
CA HIS A 83 -5.58 2.08 0.27
C HIS A 83 -5.29 0.84 -0.58
N CYS A 84 -4.09 0.30 -0.52
CA CYS A 84 -3.69 -0.90 -1.25
C CYS A 84 -3.94 -2.19 -0.46
N GLU A 85 -3.84 -2.15 0.87
CA GLU A 85 -3.98 -3.33 1.72
C GLU A 85 -5.41 -3.57 2.20
N ALA A 86 -6.22 -2.52 2.34
CA ALA A 86 -7.57 -2.64 2.89
C ALA A 86 -8.65 -2.37 1.83
N ALA A 87 -9.72 -3.16 1.88
CA ALA A 87 -10.89 -2.95 1.03
C ALA A 87 -12.18 -3.26 1.79
N THR A 88 -13.25 -2.56 1.43
CA THR A 88 -14.62 -2.98 1.76
C THR A 88 -15.15 -3.80 0.59
N LEU A 89 -15.67 -4.99 0.89
CA LEU A 89 -16.25 -5.91 -0.07
C LEU A 89 -17.74 -6.12 0.23
N ASP A 90 -18.58 -5.88 -0.76
CA ASP A 90 -20.00 -6.21 -0.68
C ASP A 90 -20.21 -7.72 -0.90
N SER A 91 -21.05 -8.33 -0.07
CA SER A 91 -21.42 -9.74 -0.16
C SER A 91 -22.92 -9.90 0.16
N PRO A 92 -23.58 -10.97 -0.33
CA PRO A 92 -24.96 -11.29 0.06
C PRO A 92 -25.18 -11.40 1.58
N GLU A 93 -24.12 -11.67 2.34
CA GLU A 93 -24.16 -11.80 3.80
C GLU A 93 -23.91 -10.47 4.55
N GLY A 94 -23.65 -9.38 3.82
CA GLY A 94 -23.31 -8.07 4.38
C GLY A 94 -21.93 -7.57 3.94
N GLU A 95 -21.56 -6.39 4.44
CA GLU A 95 -20.28 -5.76 4.16
C GLU A 95 -19.12 -6.49 4.88
N PHE A 96 -18.07 -6.86 4.16
CA PHE A 96 -16.84 -7.40 4.73
C PHE A 96 -15.70 -6.39 4.60
N ARG A 97 -14.91 -6.24 5.66
CA ARG A 97 -13.61 -5.57 5.56
C ARG A 97 -12.55 -6.61 5.26
N ALA A 98 -11.89 -6.46 4.13
CA ALA A 98 -10.74 -7.25 3.73
C ALA A 98 -9.45 -6.51 4.13
N LEU A 99 -8.47 -7.27 4.59
CA LEU A 99 -7.12 -6.80 4.85
C LEU A 99 -6.14 -7.80 4.20
N LEU A 100 -5.28 -7.29 3.33
CA LEU A 100 -4.17 -8.01 2.77
C LEU A 100 -3.04 -8.04 3.80
N ILE A 101 -2.51 -9.23 4.07
CA ILE A 101 -1.38 -9.40 4.98
C ILE A 101 -0.25 -10.11 4.26
N ALA A 102 0.99 -9.67 4.51
CA ALA A 102 2.18 -10.40 4.11
C ALA A 102 2.51 -11.44 5.18
N VAL A 103 2.58 -12.72 4.79
CA VAL A 103 2.99 -13.81 5.68
C VAL A 103 4.36 -14.32 5.23
N PRO A 104 5.47 -13.83 5.82
CA PRO A 104 6.80 -14.29 5.43
C PRO A 104 7.01 -15.74 5.86
N ILE A 105 7.46 -16.58 4.92
CA ILE A 105 7.74 -18.00 5.17
C ILE A 105 9.26 -18.20 5.13
N LEU A 106 9.82 -18.74 6.22
CA LEU A 106 11.22 -19.15 6.25
C LEU A 106 11.35 -20.56 5.65
N ALA A 107 12.00 -20.65 4.49
CA ALA A 107 12.35 -21.92 3.87
C ALA A 107 13.83 -22.25 4.13
N TRP A 108 14.11 -23.48 4.59
CA TRP A 108 15.47 -23.97 4.76
C TRP A 108 15.67 -25.28 4.00
N SER A 109 16.77 -25.36 3.25
CA SER A 109 17.13 -26.55 2.50
C SER A 109 18.66 -26.67 2.41
N ARG A 110 19.16 -27.91 2.35
CA ARG A 110 20.56 -28.18 1.98
C ARG A 110 20.81 -28.05 0.47
N PHE A 111 19.73 -27.89 -0.31
CA PHE A 111 19.72 -27.70 -1.76
C PHE A 111 19.05 -26.37 -2.12
N ASN A 112 19.00 -26.04 -3.40
CA ASN A 112 18.26 -24.86 -3.86
C ASN A 112 16.79 -24.95 -3.46
N VAL A 113 16.26 -23.85 -2.93
CA VAL A 113 14.82 -23.71 -2.65
C VAL A 113 14.12 -23.48 -4.00
N PRO A 114 13.19 -24.35 -4.40
CA PRO A 114 12.47 -24.20 -5.65
C PRO A 114 11.61 -22.93 -5.63
N THR A 115 11.60 -22.20 -6.75
CA THR A 115 10.67 -21.09 -6.98
C THR A 115 9.36 -21.65 -7.54
N GLY A 116 8.23 -21.15 -7.06
CA GLY A 116 6.90 -21.50 -7.57
C GLY A 116 5.87 -21.61 -6.45
N ALA A 117 4.66 -22.03 -6.85
CA ALA A 117 3.54 -22.23 -5.94
C ALA A 117 3.89 -23.22 -4.83
N LEU A 118 3.36 -22.95 -3.64
CA LEU A 118 3.52 -23.82 -2.49
C LEU A 118 2.71 -25.11 -2.69
N PRO A 119 3.21 -26.25 -2.21
CA PRO A 119 2.42 -27.48 -2.21
C PRO A 119 1.10 -27.28 -1.47
N GLY A 120 0.00 -27.82 -2.00
CA GLY A 120 -1.34 -27.60 -1.44
C GLY A 120 -1.49 -28.06 0.02
N ASN A 121 -0.74 -29.07 0.46
CA ASN A 121 -0.70 -29.47 1.87
C ASN A 121 -0.05 -28.40 2.76
N VAL A 122 1.01 -27.73 2.29
CA VAL A 122 1.66 -26.63 3.02
C VAL A 122 0.72 -25.43 3.14
N LEU A 123 0.00 -25.09 2.07
CA LEU A 123 -1.02 -24.04 2.12
C LEU A 123 -2.14 -24.36 3.11
N GLN A 124 -2.55 -25.63 3.19
CA GLN A 124 -3.56 -26.06 4.14
C GLN A 124 -3.07 -25.97 5.59
N ASP A 125 -1.82 -26.37 5.85
CA ASP A 125 -1.21 -26.26 7.18
C ASP A 125 -1.08 -24.79 7.61
N LEU A 126 -0.65 -23.91 6.70
CA LEU A 126 -0.59 -22.46 6.93
C LEU A 126 -1.98 -21.90 7.26
N ARG A 127 -3.01 -22.28 6.50
CA ARG A 127 -4.39 -21.89 6.76
C ARG A 127 -4.83 -22.29 8.16
N VAL A 128 -4.59 -23.54 8.56
CA VAL A 128 -4.95 -24.03 9.90
C VAL A 128 -4.25 -23.22 10.99
N HIS A 129 -2.95 -23.00 10.88
CA HIS A 129 -2.20 -22.24 11.90
C HIS A 129 -2.61 -20.77 11.97
N LEU A 130 -2.83 -20.13 10.82
CA LEU A 130 -3.33 -18.75 10.78
C LEU A 130 -4.71 -18.65 11.45
N GLN A 131 -5.64 -19.54 11.11
CA GLN A 131 -6.98 -19.53 11.70
C GLN A 131 -7.00 -19.92 13.18
N ALA A 132 -6.11 -20.80 13.63
CA ALA A 132 -6.07 -21.26 15.01
C ALA A 132 -5.37 -20.29 15.98
N HIS A 133 -4.42 -19.48 15.49
CA HIS A 133 -3.51 -18.73 16.35
C HIS A 133 -3.38 -17.24 16.05
N VAL A 134 -3.72 -16.79 14.84
CA VAL A 134 -3.50 -15.40 14.41
C VAL A 134 -4.81 -14.68 14.15
N LEU A 135 -5.72 -15.33 13.42
CA LEU A 135 -6.96 -14.71 12.96
C LEU A 135 -8.06 -14.82 14.03
N ALA A 136 -8.96 -13.84 14.03
CA ALA A 136 -10.16 -13.89 14.86
C ALA A 136 -11.09 -15.05 14.43
N ALA A 137 -11.90 -15.56 15.37
CA ALA A 137 -12.70 -16.78 15.17
C ALA A 137 -13.59 -16.80 13.90
N ASN A 138 -14.06 -15.64 13.46
CA ASN A 138 -14.96 -15.52 12.30
C ASN A 138 -14.27 -14.92 11.06
N ALA A 139 -12.94 -14.74 11.08
CA ALA A 139 -12.20 -14.21 9.96
C ALA A 139 -12.14 -15.23 8.82
N ARG A 140 -12.47 -14.76 7.61
CA ARG A 140 -12.30 -15.53 6.38
C ARG A 140 -10.89 -15.30 5.85
N LEU A 141 -10.26 -16.37 5.37
CA LEU A 141 -8.90 -16.34 4.83
C LEU A 141 -8.89 -16.81 3.37
N ALA A 142 -8.26 -16.04 2.51
CA ALA A 142 -7.80 -16.48 1.19
C ALA A 142 -6.27 -16.43 1.20
N LEU A 143 -5.61 -17.41 0.57
CA LEU A 143 -4.17 -17.43 0.41
C LEU A 143 -3.86 -17.26 -1.08
N ALA A 144 -2.87 -16.44 -1.39
CA ALA A 144 -2.28 -16.29 -2.71
C ALA A 144 -0.79 -16.63 -2.58
N ASP A 145 -0.29 -17.52 -3.44
CA ASP A 145 1.07 -18.07 -3.42
C ASP A 145 1.79 -17.98 -4.77
#